data_AF-H0HKN0-F1
#
_entry.id   AF-H0HKN0-F1
#
_cell.length_a   1.000
_cell.length_b   1.000
_cell.length_c   1.000
_cell.angle_alpha   90.00
_cell.angle_beta   90.00
_cell.angle_gamma   90.00
#
_symmetry.space_group_name_H-M   'P 1'
#
loop_
_entity.id
_entity.type
_entity.pdbx_description
1 polymer ?
#
loop_
_entity_poly.entity_id
_entity_poly.type
_entity_poly.pdbx_seq_one_letter_code
_entity_poly.pdbx_strand_id
1 'polypeptide(L)'
;MNWLYGQRSRNQPSLIRTQNPDLGTLVRVIAHDTAREELIANRDLDAAAEILTPSHERFEIVLRQAARACEEALAASKDFDGSPTLLEIVNNMGKTLLALRQGMLSTQSDPLAAFADAPSKT
;
A
#
# COMPACT_ATOMS: atom_id res chain seq x y z
N MET A 1 -28.96 9.90 8.14
CA MET A 1 -27.55 9.83 8.60
C MET A 1 -27.45 9.26 10.02
N ASN A 2 -28.09 8.12 10.33
CA ASN A 2 -28.12 7.59 11.72
C ASN A 2 -27.12 6.46 11.99
N TRP A 3 -26.15 6.24 11.10
CA TRP A 3 -25.24 5.09 11.16
C TRP A 3 -23.83 5.45 11.63
N LEU A 4 -23.42 6.73 11.59
CA LEU A 4 -22.09 7.15 12.05
C LEU A 4 -21.84 6.84 13.53
N TYR A 5 -22.82 7.13 14.39
CA TYR A 5 -22.72 6.94 15.84
C TYR A 5 -23.15 5.54 16.30
N GLY A 6 -23.49 4.65 15.35
CA GLY A 6 -24.07 3.34 15.63
C GLY A 6 -25.54 3.41 16.09
N GLN A 7 -26.26 2.31 15.94
CA GLN A 7 -27.61 2.14 16.48
C GLN A 7 -27.67 0.86 17.30
N ARG A 8 -27.61 0.98 18.63
CA ARG A 8 -27.74 -0.16 19.57
C ARG A 8 -29.03 -0.95 19.33
N SER A 9 -30.11 -0.28 18.94
CA SER A 9 -31.40 -0.92 18.64
C SER A 9 -31.40 -1.80 17.38
N ARG A 10 -30.40 -1.67 16.50
CA ARG A 10 -30.28 -2.43 15.24
C ARG A 10 -29.00 -3.25 15.14
N ASN A 11 -28.28 -3.41 16.25
CA ASN A 11 -27.00 -4.13 16.34
C ASN A 11 -25.97 -3.70 15.26
N GLN A 12 -26.00 -2.42 14.86
CA GLN A 12 -25.04 -1.87 13.91
C GLN A 12 -23.87 -1.25 14.68
N PRO A 13 -22.63 -1.73 14.49
CA PRO A 13 -21.46 -1.16 15.15
C PRO A 13 -21.24 0.29 14.70
N SER A 14 -20.81 1.16 15.63
CA SER A 14 -20.48 2.54 15.29
C SER A 14 -19.21 2.58 14.45
N LEU A 15 -19.24 3.39 13.41
CA LEU A 15 -18.10 3.64 12.53
C LEU A 15 -17.00 4.43 13.26
N ILE A 16 -17.38 5.34 14.16
CA ILE A 16 -16.46 6.16 14.95
C ILE A 16 -16.24 5.44 16.27
N ARG A 17 -15.08 4.78 16.41
CA ARG A 17 -14.77 3.96 17.59
C ARG A 17 -14.11 4.79 18.70
N THR A 18 -13.46 5.90 18.37
CA THR A 18 -12.71 6.73 19.33
C THR A 18 -12.84 8.25 19.04
N GLN A 19 -13.03 9.06 20.09
CA GLN A 19 -13.39 10.49 19.98
C GLN A 19 -12.28 11.48 19.58
N ASN A 20 -11.20 11.11 18.87
CA ASN A 20 -10.32 12.18 18.33
C ASN A 20 -9.39 11.89 17.12
N PRO A 21 -9.07 10.63 16.74
CA PRO A 21 -8.38 10.39 15.46
C PRO A 21 -9.36 10.24 14.28
N ASP A 22 -10.51 9.59 14.52
CA ASP A 22 -11.45 9.14 13.49
C ASP A 22 -12.20 10.29 12.79
N LEU A 23 -12.42 11.42 13.48
CA LEU A 23 -13.14 12.58 12.92
C LEU A 23 -12.32 13.33 11.88
N GLY A 24 -11.01 13.49 12.11
CA GLY A 24 -10.10 14.10 11.12
C GLY A 24 -9.99 13.25 9.85
N THR A 25 -9.86 11.93 10.03
CA THR A 25 -9.87 10.96 8.93
C THR A 25 -11.19 10.99 8.16
N LEU A 26 -12.32 10.98 8.86
CA LEU A 26 -13.64 11.06 8.26
C LEU A 26 -13.85 12.35 7.45
N VAL A 27 -13.41 13.51 7.95
CA VAL A 27 -13.50 14.77 7.20
C VAL A 27 -12.71 14.70 5.90
N ARG A 28 -11.49 14.13 5.94
CA ARG A 28 -10.66 13.94 4.73
C ARG A 28 -11.29 12.95 3.74
N VAL A 29 -11.86 11.85 4.24
CA VAL A 29 -12.54 10.83 3.41
C VAL A 29 -13.80 11.38 2.77
N ILE A 30 -14.63 12.10 3.53
CA ILE A 30 -15.80 12.77 2.98
C ILE A 30 -15.37 13.82 1.95
N ALA A 31 -14.28 14.57 2.15
CA ALA A 31 -13.85 15.60 1.21
C ALA A 31 -13.39 15.09 -0.18
N HIS A 32 -13.21 13.78 -0.37
CA HIS A 32 -12.71 13.18 -1.61
C HIS A 32 -13.73 12.21 -2.21
N ASP A 33 -14.15 12.42 -3.45
CA ASP A 33 -15.30 11.69 -4.03
C ASP A 33 -15.12 10.18 -4.06
N THR A 34 -13.95 9.70 -4.51
CA THR A 34 -13.65 8.26 -4.55
C THR A 34 -13.58 7.60 -3.17
N ALA A 35 -12.98 8.28 -2.18
CA ALA A 35 -12.90 7.77 -0.82
C ALA A 35 -14.29 7.78 -0.14
N ARG A 36 -15.11 8.79 -0.46
CA ARG A 36 -16.50 8.90 0.00
C ARG A 36 -17.36 7.76 -0.57
N GLU A 37 -17.20 7.41 -1.84
CA GLU A 37 -17.93 6.29 -2.46
C GLU A 37 -17.58 4.96 -1.78
N GLU A 38 -16.30 4.71 -1.53
CA GLU A 38 -15.83 3.53 -0.80
C GLU A 38 -16.40 3.47 0.63
N LEU A 39 -16.40 4.61 1.32
CA LEU A 39 -16.99 4.73 2.66
C LEU A 39 -18.48 4.41 2.66
N ILE A 40 -19.22 4.85 1.64
CA ILE A 40 -20.66 4.59 1.50
C ILE A 40 -20.93 3.12 1.17
N ALA A 41 -20.11 2.51 0.31
CA ALA A 41 -20.25 1.14 -0.14
C ALA A 41 -19.93 0.14 0.97
N ASN A 42 -18.74 0.27 1.58
CA ASN A 42 -18.18 -0.74 2.47
C ASN A 42 -18.34 -0.40 3.96
N ARG A 43 -18.69 0.85 4.28
CA ARG A 43 -18.85 1.34 5.66
C ARG A 43 -17.63 1.01 6.52
N ASP A 44 -16.46 1.16 5.92
CA ASP A 44 -15.17 0.99 6.56
C ASP A 44 -14.37 2.27 6.35
N LEU A 45 -14.10 2.97 7.45
CA LEU A 45 -13.39 4.24 7.43
C LEU A 45 -11.90 4.06 7.15
N ASP A 46 -11.32 2.94 7.57
CA ASP A 46 -9.89 2.68 7.40
C ASP A 46 -9.59 2.33 5.94
N ALA A 47 -10.42 1.49 5.31
CA ALA A 47 -10.33 1.17 3.89
C ALA A 47 -10.53 2.41 3.01
N ALA A 48 -11.51 3.26 3.35
CA ALA A 48 -11.74 4.51 2.64
C ALA A 48 -10.59 5.53 2.84
N ALA A 49 -9.96 5.54 4.01
CA ALA A 49 -8.80 6.40 4.27
C ALA A 49 -7.56 5.97 3.48
N GLU A 50 -7.41 4.68 3.19
CA GLU A 50 -6.30 4.13 2.40
C GLU A 50 -6.28 4.67 0.97
N ILE A 51 -7.45 5.01 0.40
CA ILE A 51 -7.60 5.65 -0.91
C ILE A 51 -6.95 7.05 -0.93
N LEU A 52 -6.90 7.73 0.21
CA LEU A 52 -6.32 9.07 0.33
C LEU A 52 -4.79 9.06 0.44
N THR A 53 -4.17 7.91 0.63
CA THR A 53 -2.71 7.80 0.78
C THR A 53 -2.04 7.96 -0.59
N PRO A 54 -1.16 8.95 -0.78
CA PRO A 54 -0.43 9.15 -2.02
C PRO A 54 0.24 7.85 -2.49
N SER A 55 0.17 7.55 -3.78
CA SER A 55 0.63 6.26 -4.33
C SER A 55 2.10 5.93 -4.01
N HIS A 56 2.96 6.95 -3.83
CA HIS A 56 4.36 6.76 -3.44
C HIS A 56 4.53 6.35 -1.97
N GLU A 57 3.75 6.91 -1.05
CA GLU A 57 3.75 6.54 0.37
C GLU A 57 3.22 5.11 0.56
N ARG A 58 2.16 4.74 -0.17
CA ARG A 58 1.65 3.35 -0.21
C ARG A 58 2.72 2.38 -0.68
N PHE A 59 3.42 2.71 -1.77
CA PHE A 59 4.49 1.87 -2.30
C PHE A 59 5.60 1.66 -1.26
N GLU A 60 6.04 2.72 -0.57
CA GLU A 60 7.06 2.65 0.47
C GLU A 60 6.63 1.75 1.65
N ILE A 61 5.39 1.89 2.13
CA ILE A 61 4.85 1.07 3.23
C ILE A 61 4.85 -0.40 2.83
N VAL A 62 4.31 -0.72 1.66
CA VAL A 62 4.21 -2.10 1.17
C VAL A 62 5.59 -2.71 0.94
N LEU A 63 6.54 -1.95 0.40
CA LEU A 63 7.90 -2.41 0.18
C LEU A 63 8.62 -2.74 1.51
N ARG A 64 8.45 -1.91 2.54
CA ARG A 64 9.00 -2.18 3.88
C ARG A 64 8.37 -3.40 4.54
N GLN A 65 7.06 -3.61 4.36
CA GLN A 65 6.39 -4.81 4.85
C GLN A 65 6.92 -6.07 4.15
N ALA A 66 7.11 -6.04 2.84
CA ALA A 66 7.69 -7.13 2.08
C ALA A 66 9.12 -7.46 2.54
N ALA A 67 9.94 -6.44 2.81
CA ALA A 67 11.30 -6.63 3.33
C ALA A 67 11.30 -7.38 4.68
N ARG A 68 10.43 -6.99 5.62
CA ARG A 68 10.28 -7.67 6.92
C ARG A 68 9.85 -9.12 6.76
N ALA A 69 8.85 -9.38 5.92
CA ALA A 69 8.38 -10.75 5.66
C ALA A 69 9.48 -11.65 5.07
N CYS A 70 10.34 -11.10 4.20
CA CYS A 70 11.51 -11.81 3.68
C CYS A 70 12.54 -12.13 4.78
N GLU A 71 12.81 -11.19 5.69
CA GLU A 71 13.71 -11.42 6.83
C GLU A 71 13.17 -12.50 7.78
N GLU A 72 11.87 -12.48 8.07
CA GLU A 72 11.19 -13.49 8.87
C GLU A 72 11.27 -14.88 8.22
N ALA A 73 11.01 -14.96 6.91
CA ALA A 73 11.13 -16.22 6.15
C ALA A 73 12.58 -16.74 6.15
N LEU A 74 13.57 -15.85 6.03
CA LEU A 74 14.98 -16.21 6.10
C LEU A 74 15.35 -16.75 7.50
N ALA A 75 14.86 -16.14 8.57
CA ALA A 75 15.10 -16.61 9.94
C ALA A 75 14.51 -18.01 10.20
N ALA A 76 13.38 -18.33 9.55
CA ALA A 76 12.73 -19.64 9.60
C ALA A 76 13.33 -20.69 8.64
N SER A 77 14.27 -20.30 7.76
CA SER A 77 14.81 -21.20 6.71
C SER A 77 15.47 -22.48 7.23
N LYS A 78 15.94 -22.49 8.48
CA LYS A 78 16.49 -23.67 9.15
C LYS A 78 15.47 -24.81 9.31
N ASP A 79 14.18 -24.50 9.31
CA ASP A 79 13.08 -25.46 9.46
C ASP A 79 12.60 -25.99 8.09
N PHE A 80 13.32 -25.68 7.01
CA PHE A 80 13.02 -26.15 5.67
C PHE A 80 13.19 -27.67 5.56
N ASP A 81 12.14 -28.35 5.11
CA ASP A 81 12.01 -29.81 5.05
C ASP A 81 12.44 -30.43 3.70
N GLY A 82 12.93 -29.61 2.76
CA GLY A 82 13.23 -30.06 1.40
C GLY A 82 12.06 -29.98 0.42
N SER A 83 10.91 -29.41 0.81
CA SER A 83 9.75 -29.28 -0.05
C SER A 83 10.05 -28.55 -1.37
N PRO A 84 9.86 -29.19 -2.54
CA PRO A 84 10.10 -28.57 -3.84
C PRO A 84 9.13 -27.41 -4.12
N THR A 85 7.91 -27.48 -3.59
CA THR A 85 6.93 -26.40 -3.70
C THR A 85 7.39 -25.13 -2.99
N LEU A 86 8.00 -25.24 -1.81
CA LEU A 86 8.55 -24.08 -1.10
C LEU A 86 9.74 -23.47 -1.84
N LEU A 87 10.58 -24.29 -2.47
CA LEU A 87 11.66 -23.81 -3.34
C LEU A 87 11.12 -23.07 -4.56
N GLU A 88 10.05 -23.57 -5.19
CA GLU A 88 9.41 -22.89 -6.32
C GLU A 88 8.85 -21.51 -5.91
N ILE A 89 8.24 -21.42 -4.72
CA ILE A 89 7.76 -20.14 -4.17
C ILE A 89 8.92 -19.15 -4.03
N VAL A 90 10.02 -19.54 -3.39
CA VAL A 90 11.20 -18.67 -3.22
C VAL A 90 11.79 -18.25 -4.56
N ASN A 91 11.87 -19.17 -5.53
CA ASN A 91 12.35 -18.85 -6.88
C ASN A 91 11.46 -17.80 -7.58
N ASN A 92 10.15 -17.93 -7.45
CA ASN A 92 9.21 -16.96 -8.02
C ASN A 92 9.28 -15.62 -7.30
N MET A 93 9.47 -15.61 -5.97
CA MET A 93 9.74 -14.37 -5.21
C MET A 93 10.99 -13.66 -5.73
N GLY A 94 12.08 -14.40 -5.97
CA GLY A 94 13.32 -13.85 -6.52
C GLY A 94 13.12 -13.18 -7.89
N LYS A 95 12.37 -13.81 -8.79
CA LYS A 95 12.01 -13.24 -10.11
C LYS A 95 11.22 -11.93 -9.95
N THR A 96 10.21 -11.92 -9.06
CA THR A 96 9.39 -10.73 -8.80
C THR A 96 10.22 -9.58 -8.22
N LEU A 97 11.12 -9.86 -7.28
CA LEU A 97 12.02 -8.84 -6.71
C LEU A 97 12.99 -8.26 -7.75
N LEU A 98 13.50 -9.10 -8.66
CA LEU A 98 14.33 -8.63 -9.77
C LEU A 98 13.56 -7.72 -10.72
N ALA A 99 12.33 -8.09 -11.09
CA ALA A 99 11.46 -7.27 -11.93
C ALA A 99 11.12 -5.92 -11.25
N LEU A 100 10.81 -5.95 -9.95
CA LEU A 100 10.56 -4.76 -9.15
C LEU A 100 11.76 -3.80 -9.17
N ARG A 101 12.96 -4.33 -8.90
CA ARG A 101 14.20 -3.55 -8.96
C ARG A 101 14.42 -2.94 -10.34
N GLN A 102 14.19 -3.72 -11.40
CA GLN A 102 14.35 -3.22 -12.77
C GLN A 102 13.39 -2.08 -13.08
N GLY A 103 12.12 -2.17 -12.64
CA GLY A 103 11.14 -1.09 -12.78
C GLY A 103 11.52 0.19 -12.03
N MET A 104 12.11 0.05 -10.84
CA MET A 104 12.63 1.20 -10.08
C MET A 104 13.81 1.86 -10.80
N LEU A 105 14.75 1.07 -11.31
CA LEU A 105 15.90 1.58 -12.06
C LEU A 105 15.49 2.28 -13.37
N SER A 106 14.49 1.75 -14.09
CA SER A 106 14.00 2.41 -15.31
C SER A 106 13.26 3.72 -15.04
N THR A 107 12.75 3.91 -13.82
CA THR A 107 12.12 5.18 -13.40
C THR A 107 13.18 6.21 -13.00
N GLN A 108 14.35 5.75 -12.58
CA GLN A 108 15.54 6.55 -12.30
C GLN A 108 16.27 6.89 -13.62
N SER A 109 15.58 7.56 -14.56
CA SER A 109 16.21 8.02 -15.79
C SER A 109 17.34 9.00 -15.48
N ASP A 110 18.46 8.81 -16.18
CA ASP A 110 19.74 9.49 -16.03
C ASP A 110 19.61 11.03 -16.04
N PRO A 111 19.97 11.74 -14.95
CA PRO A 111 19.94 13.21 -14.92
C PRO A 111 20.89 13.85 -15.95
N LEU A 112 21.83 13.10 -16.53
CA LEU A 112 22.74 13.57 -17.59
C LEU A 112 22.20 13.38 -19.00
N ALA A 113 21.21 12.51 -19.22
CA ALA A 113 20.61 12.31 -20.53
C ALA A 113 19.85 13.57 -21.03
N ALA A 114 19.31 14.37 -20.10
CA ALA A 114 18.66 15.64 -20.42
C ALA A 114 19.61 16.72 -20.98
N PHE A 115 20.93 16.57 -20.78
CA PHE A 115 21.95 17.51 -21.25
C PHE A 115 22.62 17.10 -22.56
N ALA A 116 22.36 15.88 -23.07
CA ALA A 116 22.98 15.36 -24.28
C ALA A 116 22.34 15.92 -25.59
N ASP A 117 21.13 16.49 -25.52
CA ASP A 117 20.38 17.02 -26.67
C ASP A 117 20.61 18.52 -26.94
N ALA A 118 21.59 19.17 -26.31
CA ALA A 118 21.88 20.58 -26.60
C ALA A 118 22.52 20.72 -28.00
N PRO A 119 21.90 21.42 -28.97
CA PRO A 119 22.49 21.57 -30.29
C PRO A 119 23.78 22.38 -30.20
N SER A 120 24.88 21.84 -30.72
CA SER A 120 26.13 22.59 -30.86
C SER A 120 25.86 23.75 -31.82
N LYS A 121 25.87 24.98 -31.30
CA LYS A 121 25.81 26.19 -32.12
C LYS A 121 27.08 26.25 -32.97
N THR A 122 26.96 25.97 -34.27
CA THR A 122 27.90 26.42 -35.31
C THR A 122 27.71 27.88 -35.63
#